data_AF-A0A5C8HU77-F1
#
_entry.id   AF-A0A5C8HU77-F1
#
_cell.length_a   1.000
_cell.length_b   1.000
_cell.length_c   1.000
_cell.angle_alpha   90.00
_cell.angle_beta   90.00
_cell.angle_gamma   90.00
#
_symmetry.space_group_name_H-M   'P 1'
#
loop_
_entity.id
_entity.type
_entity.pdbx_description
1 polymer ?
#
loop_
_entity_poly.entity_id
_entity_poly.type
_entity_poly.pdbx_seq_one_letter_code
_entity_poly.pdbx_strand_id
1 'polypeptide(L)'
;MPEKIALREALIAQALAKLPWQVRVAIAAVAIVAGVLIIGRPTLSLDVLAMVIGVGAITEGVLALWHTPASVRWRLITATAWITVGIIVLQAQWLTVLALTVLVGIGLVAVGAYRIYRAVRSDEALDEKIASITIAVATILFGVVAFFWRDISLVVLSVVFGAWLVITGIDAGWRALPRNRREKERKRRTGWRRFGRSIVALVTVSAAVLAVGITVVQTGPVTVTDTFYAAPRNVPDEPGRLIQYEPITEGIPGGAVGFRFLYTTQASDGTIDVASAIAISPDDDETHPSVTWAHSTTGITRPCAPSLQPDPFRSGGMFAARHIIKNGWALIAPDYVGLGTAGEHPYLIGEDSGRAVLDATRAAYSIIELRISRTTVLWGHSQGGHAALWASSIAAEYAPQLDVRGVAAISPVSDLTSLVSTMDSVTGGMVFASFVLHAYEQHYDDIQMADYLRPGTISAARDIPSRCLDGPGSWRSALVVATRLADPSLFRIDPRTGPLGERLRENIPQPSQEIPLLIVAGSADPLIKPSVQSGYVASLCATKTPLAYRTIPDADHISMLYGNSEFLPSLLSWTGNRFLQLPAKTTC
;
A
#
# COMPACT_ATOMS: atom_id res chain seq x y z
N MET A 1 12.00 -44.06 -9.72
CA MET A 1 11.16 -43.13 -8.94
C MET A 1 9.78 -42.82 -9.54
N PRO A 2 9.59 -42.53 -10.85
CA PRO A 2 8.26 -42.14 -11.38
C PRO A 2 7.20 -43.26 -11.30
N GLU A 3 7.64 -44.52 -11.37
CA GLU A 3 6.76 -45.70 -11.32
C GLU A 3 6.05 -45.88 -9.96
N LYS A 4 6.71 -45.50 -8.84
CA LYS A 4 6.12 -45.58 -7.49
C LYS A 4 5.09 -44.47 -7.21
N ILE A 5 5.21 -43.32 -7.90
CA ILE A 5 4.25 -42.22 -7.80
C ILE A 5 2.98 -42.57 -8.57
N ALA A 6 3.12 -43.08 -9.80
CA ALA A 6 2.00 -43.54 -10.61
C ALA A 6 1.19 -44.67 -9.95
N LEU A 7 1.86 -45.58 -9.22
CA LEU A 7 1.20 -46.64 -8.46
C LEU A 7 0.37 -46.10 -7.29
N ARG A 8 0.88 -45.10 -6.57
CA ARG A 8 0.16 -44.43 -5.46
C ARG A 8 -1.06 -43.66 -5.95
N GLU A 9 -0.95 -42.94 -7.07
CA GLU A 9 -2.07 -42.23 -7.68
C GLU A 9 -3.19 -43.19 -8.13
N ALA A 10 -2.82 -44.32 -8.72
CA ALA A 10 -3.79 -45.35 -9.13
C ALA A 10 -4.53 -46.00 -7.94
N LEU A 11 -3.82 -46.23 -6.83
CA LEU A 11 -4.41 -46.78 -5.59
C LEU A 11 -5.38 -45.81 -4.93
N ILE A 12 -5.06 -44.52 -4.88
CA ILE A 12 -5.96 -43.48 -4.33
C ILE A 12 -7.21 -43.35 -5.21
N ALA A 13 -7.05 -43.34 -6.54
CA ALA A 13 -8.17 -43.28 -7.47
C ALA A 13 -9.10 -44.52 -7.35
N GLN A 14 -8.54 -45.71 -7.15
CA GLN A 14 -9.31 -46.93 -6.90
C GLN A 14 -10.04 -46.92 -5.55
N ALA A 15 -9.40 -46.39 -4.49
CA ALA A 15 -10.02 -46.27 -3.18
C ALA A 15 -11.21 -45.28 -3.21
N LEU A 16 -11.06 -44.14 -3.88
CA LEU A 16 -12.12 -43.14 -4.05
C LEU A 16 -13.29 -43.67 -4.89
N ALA A 17 -13.03 -44.53 -5.88
CA ALA A 17 -14.08 -45.13 -6.70
C ALA A 17 -14.98 -46.12 -5.94
N LYS A 18 -14.50 -46.69 -4.82
CA LYS A 18 -15.25 -47.61 -3.96
C LYS A 18 -16.19 -46.89 -2.98
N LEU A 19 -16.12 -45.56 -2.88
CA LEU A 19 -16.96 -44.80 -1.96
C LEU A 19 -18.43 -44.72 -2.44
N PRO A 20 -19.40 -44.69 -1.50
CA PRO A 20 -20.80 -44.45 -1.81
C PRO A 20 -20.95 -43.16 -2.63
N TRP A 21 -21.93 -43.13 -3.54
CA TRP A 21 -22.13 -41.98 -4.43
C TRP A 21 -22.41 -40.69 -3.64
N GLN A 22 -23.08 -40.80 -2.49
CA GLN A 22 -23.34 -39.69 -1.57
C GLN A 22 -22.05 -39.09 -1.02
N VAL A 23 -21.08 -39.94 -0.65
CA VAL A 23 -19.78 -39.51 -0.13
C VAL A 23 -18.97 -38.84 -1.23
N ARG A 24 -19.02 -39.34 -2.47
CA ARG A 24 -18.35 -38.72 -3.62
C ARG A 24 -18.96 -37.36 -3.99
N VAL A 25 -20.29 -37.22 -3.90
CA VAL A 25 -20.98 -35.92 -4.07
C VAL A 25 -20.60 -34.95 -2.94
N ALA A 26 -20.50 -35.43 -1.69
CA ALA A 26 -20.06 -34.60 -0.57
C ALA A 26 -18.61 -34.11 -0.75
N ILE A 27 -17.69 -34.97 -1.18
CA ILE A 27 -16.30 -34.59 -1.50
C ILE A 27 -16.26 -33.56 -2.62
N ALA A 28 -17.06 -33.74 -3.67
CA ALA A 28 -17.18 -32.77 -4.77
C ALA A 28 -17.73 -31.40 -4.30
N ALA A 29 -18.75 -31.40 -3.43
CA ALA A 29 -19.29 -30.18 -2.84
C ALA A 29 -18.27 -29.46 -1.96
N VAL A 30 -17.51 -30.20 -1.14
CA VAL A 30 -16.40 -29.64 -0.33
C VAL A 30 -15.33 -29.02 -1.23
N ALA A 31 -14.95 -29.66 -2.34
CA ALA A 31 -14.00 -29.09 -3.29
C ALA A 31 -14.52 -27.79 -3.94
N ILE A 32 -15.80 -27.72 -4.30
CA ILE A 32 -16.42 -26.49 -4.84
C ILE A 32 -16.41 -25.38 -3.79
N VAL A 33 -16.86 -25.67 -2.56
CA VAL A 33 -16.89 -24.68 -1.47
C VAL A 33 -15.48 -24.20 -1.13
N ALA A 34 -14.51 -25.11 -1.01
CA ALA A 34 -13.11 -24.76 -0.79
C ALA A 34 -12.57 -23.88 -1.93
N GLY A 35 -12.86 -24.21 -3.19
CA GLY A 35 -12.44 -23.40 -4.34
C GLY A 35 -13.04 -21.99 -4.34
N VAL A 36 -14.33 -21.86 -3.99
CA VAL A 36 -15.01 -20.55 -3.84
C VAL A 36 -14.42 -19.74 -2.68
N LEU A 37 -14.14 -20.37 -1.54
CA LEU A 37 -13.50 -19.71 -0.40
C LEU A 37 -12.08 -19.25 -0.71
N ILE A 38 -11.29 -20.05 -1.46
CA ILE A 38 -9.94 -19.68 -1.89
C ILE A 38 -9.95 -18.50 -2.86
N ILE A 39 -10.90 -18.45 -3.79
CA ILE A 39 -11.08 -17.30 -4.69
C ILE A 39 -11.51 -16.06 -3.91
N GLY A 40 -12.45 -16.23 -2.97
CA GLY A 40 -13.03 -15.13 -2.21
C GLY A 40 -12.10 -14.57 -1.13
N ARG A 41 -11.17 -15.36 -0.59
CA ARG A 41 -10.21 -14.96 0.47
C ARG A 41 -8.84 -15.62 0.25
N PRO A 42 -8.05 -15.15 -0.72
CA PRO A 42 -6.81 -15.80 -1.13
C PRO A 42 -5.74 -15.78 -0.03
N THR A 43 -5.62 -14.69 0.75
CA THR A 43 -4.63 -14.55 1.83
C THR A 43 -4.98 -15.39 3.05
N LEU A 44 -6.23 -15.37 3.52
CA LEU A 44 -6.70 -16.28 4.58
C LEU A 44 -6.52 -17.76 4.21
N SER A 45 -6.73 -18.11 2.94
CA SER A 45 -6.53 -19.48 2.47
C SER A 45 -5.06 -19.92 2.51
N LEU A 46 -4.12 -18.99 2.33
CA LEU A 46 -2.68 -19.26 2.46
C LEU A 46 -2.27 -19.43 3.92
N ASP A 47 -2.83 -18.64 4.84
CA ASP A 47 -2.60 -18.80 6.27
C ASP A 47 -3.11 -20.16 6.75
N VAL A 48 -4.32 -20.54 6.32
CA VAL A 48 -4.89 -21.88 6.59
C VAL A 48 -4.04 -22.98 5.96
N LEU A 49 -3.54 -22.79 4.73
CA LEU A 49 -2.67 -23.76 4.07
C LEU A 49 -1.34 -23.93 4.82
N ALA A 50 -0.69 -22.85 5.22
CA ALA A 50 0.53 -22.89 6.02
C ALA A 50 0.28 -23.60 7.36
N MET A 51 -0.86 -23.33 8.01
CA MET A 51 -1.27 -24.04 9.22
C MET A 51 -1.45 -25.54 8.99
N VAL A 52 -2.16 -25.93 7.93
CA VAL A 52 -2.39 -27.35 7.58
C VAL A 52 -1.06 -28.05 7.25
N ILE A 53 -0.17 -27.41 6.50
CA ILE A 53 1.16 -27.95 6.18
C ILE A 53 1.98 -28.12 7.47
N GLY A 54 2.00 -27.11 8.34
CA GLY A 54 2.74 -27.15 9.60
C GLY A 54 2.24 -28.25 10.54
N VAL A 55 0.93 -28.31 10.77
CA VAL A 55 0.29 -29.36 11.59
C VAL A 55 0.49 -30.74 10.96
N GLY A 56 0.37 -30.85 9.64
CA GLY A 56 0.60 -32.09 8.89
C GLY A 56 2.04 -32.59 9.03
N ALA A 57 3.03 -31.70 8.92
CA ALA A 57 4.44 -32.02 9.11
C ALA A 57 4.74 -32.50 10.54
N ILE A 58 4.16 -31.85 11.57
CA ILE A 58 4.27 -32.31 12.96
C ILE A 58 3.65 -33.70 13.11
N THR A 59 2.46 -33.90 12.53
CA THR A 59 1.74 -35.18 12.60
C THR A 59 2.54 -36.30 11.94
N GLU A 60 3.12 -36.07 10.75
CA GLU A 60 4.01 -37.03 10.09
C GLU A 60 5.29 -37.29 10.90
N GLY A 61 5.85 -36.28 11.55
CA GLY A 61 6.98 -36.47 12.46
C GLY A 61 6.65 -37.36 13.65
N VAL A 62 5.45 -37.21 14.23
CA VAL A 62 4.96 -38.09 15.30
C VAL A 62 4.68 -39.50 14.78
N LEU A 63 4.05 -39.64 13.62
CA LEU A 63 3.76 -40.95 13.00
C LEU A 63 5.04 -41.69 12.58
N ALA A 64 6.09 -40.96 12.20
CA ALA A 64 7.40 -41.53 11.86
C ALA A 64 8.01 -42.29 13.05
N LEU A 65 7.69 -41.93 14.31
CA LEU A 65 8.10 -42.67 15.50
C LEU A 65 7.47 -44.08 15.56
N TRP A 66 6.29 -44.26 14.96
CA TRP A 66 5.53 -45.51 15.03
C TRP A 66 5.65 -46.42 13.80
N HIS A 67 5.91 -45.91 12.60
CA HIS A 67 5.65 -46.66 11.35
C HIS A 67 6.84 -46.89 10.41
N THR A 68 8.05 -46.42 10.71
CA THR A 68 9.21 -46.67 9.83
C THR A 68 10.01 -47.91 10.23
N PRO A 69 10.24 -48.89 9.33
CA PRO A 69 11.08 -50.08 9.59
C PRO A 69 12.59 -49.76 9.64
N ALA A 70 12.97 -48.50 9.89
CA ALA A 70 14.35 -48.02 9.92
C ALA A 70 14.99 -48.17 11.32
N SER A 71 16.33 -48.15 11.37
CA SER A 71 17.08 -48.13 12.64
C SER A 71 16.63 -46.98 13.55
N VAL A 72 16.70 -47.16 14.88
CA VAL A 72 16.24 -46.18 15.88
C VAL A 72 16.82 -44.78 15.63
N ARG A 73 18.11 -44.70 15.25
CA ARG A 73 18.79 -43.43 14.93
C ARG A 73 18.14 -42.69 13.77
N TRP A 74 17.84 -43.38 12.68
CA TRP A 74 17.20 -42.78 11.51
C TRP A 74 15.75 -42.37 11.79
N ARG A 75 15.03 -43.15 12.59
CA ARG A 75 13.67 -42.81 13.07
C ARG A 75 13.64 -41.49 13.83
N LEU A 76 14.55 -41.34 14.80
CA LEU A 76 14.68 -40.12 15.59
C LEU A 76 15.04 -38.92 14.70
N ILE A 77 16.03 -39.08 13.80
CA ILE A 77 16.42 -38.01 12.87
C ILE A 77 15.24 -37.57 12.00
N THR A 78 14.48 -38.51 11.42
CA THR A 78 13.33 -38.18 10.57
C THR A 78 12.19 -37.54 11.35
N ALA A 79 11.89 -38.04 12.55
CA ALA A 79 10.84 -37.49 13.41
C ALA A 79 11.18 -36.07 13.85
N THR A 80 12.40 -35.85 14.35
CA THR A 80 12.90 -34.53 14.74
C THR A 80 12.89 -33.58 13.55
N ALA A 81 13.36 -33.99 12.37
CA ALA A 81 13.35 -33.14 11.18
C ALA A 81 11.94 -32.69 10.80
N TRP A 82 10.95 -33.60 10.75
CA TRP A 82 9.57 -33.25 10.40
C TRP A 82 8.89 -32.37 11.45
N ILE A 83 9.13 -32.61 12.74
CA ILE A 83 8.62 -31.77 13.82
C ILE A 83 9.25 -30.37 13.76
N THR A 84 10.56 -30.27 13.58
CA THR A 84 11.26 -28.99 13.45
C THR A 84 10.77 -28.22 12.22
N VAL A 85 10.60 -28.88 11.07
CA VAL A 85 10.02 -28.26 9.87
C VAL A 85 8.61 -27.75 10.15
N GLY A 86 7.76 -28.54 10.81
CA GLY A 86 6.41 -28.12 11.16
C GLY A 86 6.36 -26.92 12.12
N ILE A 87 7.24 -26.88 13.13
CA ILE A 87 7.37 -25.73 14.05
C ILE A 87 7.83 -24.48 13.28
N ILE A 88 8.85 -24.61 12.42
CA ILE A 88 9.34 -23.49 11.59
C ILE A 88 8.22 -22.97 10.70
N VAL A 89 7.44 -23.86 10.06
CA VAL A 89 6.32 -23.47 9.21
C VAL A 89 5.25 -22.70 10.01
N LEU A 90 4.94 -23.14 11.23
CA LEU A 90 3.93 -22.48 12.08
C LEU A 90 4.41 -21.15 12.67
N GLN A 91 5.70 -21.02 12.98
CA GLN A 91 6.27 -19.77 13.52
C GLN A 91 6.62 -18.75 12.43
N ALA A 92 7.01 -19.22 11.24
CA ALA A 92 7.38 -18.39 10.11
C ALA A 92 6.50 -18.70 8.88
N GLN A 93 5.18 -18.56 9.06
CA GLN A 93 4.20 -18.83 8.00
C GLN A 93 4.48 -18.02 6.73
N TRP A 94 4.93 -16.77 6.86
CA TRP A 94 5.26 -15.91 5.71
C TRP A 94 6.43 -16.46 4.87
N LEU A 95 7.49 -16.99 5.51
CA LEU A 95 8.60 -17.65 4.82
C LEU A 95 8.13 -18.90 4.09
N THR A 96 7.18 -19.63 4.66
CA THR A 96 6.62 -20.85 4.05
C THR A 96 5.83 -20.51 2.80
N VAL A 97 4.99 -19.47 2.85
CA VAL A 97 4.23 -18.99 1.69
C VAL A 97 5.18 -18.49 0.58
N LEU A 98 6.25 -17.79 0.95
CA LEU A 98 7.28 -17.33 0.01
C LEU A 98 8.07 -18.50 -0.60
N ALA A 99 8.47 -19.48 0.21
CA ALA A 99 9.14 -20.68 -0.30
C ALA A 99 8.22 -21.49 -1.23
N LEU A 100 6.94 -21.61 -0.89
CA LEU A 100 5.95 -22.34 -1.68
C LEU A 100 5.78 -21.71 -3.07
N THR A 101 5.68 -20.38 -3.17
CA THR A 101 5.57 -19.69 -4.46
C THR A 101 6.79 -19.91 -5.34
N VAL A 102 7.99 -19.84 -4.76
CA VAL A 102 9.24 -20.12 -5.49
C VAL A 102 9.25 -21.57 -5.99
N LEU A 103 8.91 -22.54 -5.13
CA LEU A 103 8.87 -23.96 -5.50
C LEU A 103 7.82 -24.25 -6.58
N VAL A 104 6.63 -23.64 -6.47
CA VAL A 104 5.57 -23.75 -7.48
C VAL A 104 6.02 -23.13 -8.80
N GLY A 105 6.64 -21.94 -8.78
CA GLY A 105 7.18 -21.29 -9.98
C GLY A 105 8.19 -22.16 -10.71
N ILE A 106 9.18 -22.71 -9.98
CA ILE A 106 10.17 -23.65 -10.51
C ILE A 106 9.49 -24.91 -11.07
N GLY A 107 8.51 -25.46 -10.33
CA GLY A 107 7.75 -26.62 -10.76
C GLY A 107 6.99 -26.41 -12.07
N LEU A 108 6.35 -25.25 -12.23
CA LEU A 108 5.63 -24.88 -13.46
C LEU A 108 6.57 -24.74 -14.66
N VAL A 109 7.74 -24.11 -14.47
CA VAL A 109 8.77 -24.04 -15.51
C VAL A 109 9.24 -25.43 -15.92
N ALA A 110 9.51 -26.31 -14.95
CA ALA A 110 9.94 -27.68 -15.21
C ALA A 110 8.86 -28.51 -15.94
N VAL A 111 7.59 -28.40 -15.52
CA VAL A 111 6.45 -29.07 -16.17
C VAL A 111 6.26 -28.56 -17.60
N GLY A 112 6.35 -27.25 -17.81
CA GLY A 112 6.28 -26.66 -19.14
C GLY A 112 7.41 -27.16 -20.04
N ALA A 113 8.66 -27.14 -19.57
CA ALA A 113 9.80 -27.67 -20.31
C ALA A 113 9.63 -29.15 -20.68
N TYR A 114 9.15 -29.97 -19.74
CA TYR A 114 8.87 -31.39 -19.98
C TYR A 114 7.76 -31.60 -21.02
N ARG A 115 6.71 -30.77 -21.01
CA ARG A 115 5.63 -30.82 -22.02
C ARG A 115 6.12 -30.47 -23.41
N ILE A 116 6.99 -29.46 -23.55
CA ILE A 116 7.65 -29.14 -24.83
C ILE A 116 8.46 -30.35 -25.30
N TYR A 117 9.32 -30.89 -24.44
CA TYR A 117 10.14 -32.06 -24.76
C TYR A 117 9.31 -33.26 -25.24
N ARG A 118 8.20 -33.56 -24.56
CA ARG A 118 7.30 -34.65 -24.94
C ARG A 118 6.57 -34.37 -26.25
N ALA A 119 6.09 -33.14 -26.48
CA ALA A 119 5.38 -32.77 -27.70
C ALA A 119 6.28 -32.84 -28.94
N VAL A 120 7.57 -32.51 -28.79
CA VAL A 120 8.56 -32.63 -29.87
C VAL A 120 8.85 -34.10 -30.21
N ARG A 121 8.78 -35.00 -29.22
CA ARG A 121 9.06 -36.44 -29.39
C ARG A 121 7.83 -37.32 -29.63
N SER A 122 6.61 -36.78 -29.66
CA SER A 122 5.39 -37.56 -29.90
C SER A 122 5.10 -37.72 -31.40
N ASP A 123 4.45 -38.81 -31.79
CA ASP A 123 3.90 -39.01 -33.14
C ASP A 123 2.47 -38.40 -33.29
N GLU A 124 2.15 -37.41 -32.46
CA GLU A 124 0.84 -36.72 -32.51
C GLU A 124 0.72 -35.82 -33.76
N ALA A 125 -0.52 -35.58 -34.18
CA ALA A 125 -0.82 -34.68 -35.30
C ALA A 125 -0.37 -33.24 -35.02
N LEU A 126 -0.08 -32.47 -36.08
CA LEU A 126 0.51 -31.13 -35.98
C LEU A 126 -0.32 -30.17 -35.11
N ASP A 127 -1.65 -30.27 -35.19
CA ASP A 127 -2.61 -29.49 -34.40
C ASP A 127 -2.50 -29.80 -32.89
N GLU A 128 -2.34 -31.08 -32.53
CA GLU A 128 -2.13 -31.51 -31.15
C GLU A 128 -0.76 -31.07 -30.61
N LYS A 129 0.28 -31.10 -31.44
CA LYS A 129 1.62 -30.58 -31.08
C LYS A 129 1.60 -29.08 -30.83
N ILE A 130 0.98 -28.30 -31.72
CA ILE A 130 0.86 -26.84 -31.56
C ILE A 130 0.12 -26.51 -30.27
N ALA A 131 -1.02 -27.15 -29.99
CA ALA A 131 -1.76 -26.94 -28.75
C ALA A 131 -0.93 -27.29 -27.50
N SER A 132 -0.20 -28.41 -27.53
CA SER A 132 0.63 -28.86 -26.40
C SER A 132 1.79 -27.91 -26.12
N ILE A 133 2.51 -27.47 -27.16
CA ILE A 133 3.60 -26.49 -27.06
C ILE A 133 3.06 -25.14 -26.56
N THR A 134 1.91 -24.70 -27.05
CA THR A 134 1.28 -23.44 -26.66
C THR A 134 0.92 -23.42 -25.17
N ILE A 135 0.29 -24.48 -24.68
CA ILE A 135 0.01 -24.66 -23.24
C ILE A 135 1.30 -24.71 -22.44
N ALA A 136 2.34 -25.36 -22.95
CA ALA A 136 3.62 -25.48 -22.27
C ALA A 136 4.35 -24.14 -22.15
N VAL A 137 4.38 -23.33 -23.21
CA VAL A 137 4.93 -21.97 -23.19
C VAL A 137 4.16 -21.11 -22.18
N ALA A 138 2.83 -21.16 -22.19
CA ALA A 138 2.03 -20.41 -21.22
C ALA A 138 2.28 -20.88 -19.78
N THR A 139 2.52 -22.18 -19.55
CA THR A 139 2.89 -22.73 -18.24
C THR A 139 4.26 -22.21 -17.78
N ILE A 140 5.24 -22.12 -18.68
CA ILE A 140 6.56 -21.55 -18.38
C ILE A 140 6.43 -20.06 -18.05
N LEU A 141 5.72 -19.29 -18.88
CA LEU A 141 5.50 -17.86 -18.65
C LEU A 141 4.83 -17.62 -17.30
N PHE A 142 3.82 -18.42 -16.95
CA PHE A 142 3.19 -18.33 -15.64
C PHE A 142 4.15 -18.70 -14.50
N GLY A 143 5.02 -19.70 -14.69
CA GLY A 143 6.06 -20.03 -13.71
C GLY A 143 7.11 -18.92 -13.53
N VAL A 144 7.47 -18.21 -14.60
CA VAL A 144 8.36 -17.05 -14.57
C VAL A 144 7.69 -15.87 -13.87
N VAL A 145 6.44 -15.55 -14.21
CA VAL A 145 5.65 -14.54 -13.50
C VAL A 145 5.51 -14.92 -12.03
N ALA A 146 5.24 -16.20 -11.71
CA ALA A 146 5.20 -16.71 -10.33
C ALA A 146 6.48 -16.43 -9.53
N PHE A 147 7.63 -16.50 -10.20
CA PHE A 147 8.93 -16.29 -9.60
C PHE A 147 9.24 -14.81 -9.34
N PHE A 148 8.92 -13.94 -10.31
CA PHE A 148 9.24 -12.50 -10.25
C PHE A 148 8.17 -11.65 -9.58
N TRP A 149 6.90 -12.07 -9.59
CA TRP A 149 5.74 -11.32 -9.08
C TRP A 149 5.07 -12.02 -7.91
N ARG A 150 5.84 -12.26 -6.84
CA ARG A 150 5.48 -13.16 -5.75
C ARG A 150 4.11 -12.84 -5.12
N ASP A 151 3.77 -11.56 -4.96
CA ASP A 151 2.50 -11.14 -4.32
C ASP A 151 1.26 -11.30 -5.20
N ILE A 152 1.35 -10.93 -6.48
CA ILE A 152 0.25 -11.13 -7.44
C ILE A 152 0.13 -12.61 -7.77
N SER A 153 1.24 -13.34 -7.80
CA SER A 153 1.25 -14.76 -8.08
C SER A 153 0.56 -15.57 -7.02
N LEU A 154 0.57 -15.14 -5.76
CA LEU A 154 -0.27 -15.76 -4.71
C LEU A 154 -1.76 -15.60 -5.00
N VAL A 155 -2.21 -14.38 -5.34
CA VAL A 155 -3.62 -14.13 -5.67
C VAL A 155 -4.02 -14.87 -6.95
N VAL A 156 -3.20 -14.78 -8.00
CA VAL A 156 -3.46 -15.44 -9.28
C VAL A 156 -3.39 -16.96 -9.11
N LEU A 157 -2.44 -17.51 -8.35
CA LEU A 157 -2.37 -18.94 -8.06
C LEU A 157 -3.58 -19.40 -7.25
N SER A 158 -4.01 -18.65 -6.23
CA SER A 158 -5.23 -18.94 -5.47
C SER A 158 -6.48 -18.88 -6.34
N VAL A 159 -6.61 -17.88 -7.22
CA VAL A 159 -7.73 -17.77 -8.16
C VAL A 159 -7.73 -18.95 -9.15
N VAL A 160 -6.58 -19.26 -9.74
CA VAL A 160 -6.43 -20.37 -10.70
C VAL A 160 -6.67 -21.72 -10.03
N PHE A 161 -6.10 -21.94 -8.84
CA PHE A 161 -6.27 -23.17 -8.07
C PHE A 161 -7.69 -23.32 -7.55
N GLY A 162 -8.29 -22.25 -7.04
CA GLY A 162 -9.69 -22.21 -6.60
C GLY A 162 -10.64 -22.46 -7.77
N ALA A 163 -10.41 -21.85 -8.94
CA ALA A 163 -11.18 -22.11 -10.14
C ALA A 163 -11.02 -23.56 -10.61
N TRP A 164 -9.80 -24.10 -10.54
CA TRP A 164 -9.53 -25.51 -10.83
C TRP A 164 -10.29 -26.44 -9.87
N LEU A 165 -10.32 -26.16 -8.56
CA LEU A 165 -11.09 -26.91 -7.57
C LEU A 165 -12.59 -26.86 -7.84
N VAL A 166 -13.13 -25.70 -8.22
CA VAL A 166 -14.54 -25.56 -8.61
C VAL A 166 -14.83 -26.39 -9.87
N ILE A 167 -14.02 -26.28 -10.92
CA ILE A 167 -14.22 -27.01 -12.18
C ILE A 167 -14.12 -28.53 -11.96
N THR A 168 -13.11 -28.98 -11.22
CA THR A 168 -12.91 -30.41 -10.92
C THR A 168 -13.98 -30.94 -9.98
N GLY A 169 -14.44 -30.15 -8.99
CA GLY A 169 -15.55 -30.48 -8.12
C GLY A 169 -16.87 -30.64 -8.89
N ILE A 170 -17.18 -29.72 -9.83
CA ILE A 170 -18.37 -29.82 -10.69
C ILE A 170 -18.32 -31.11 -11.53
N ASP A 171 -17.19 -31.39 -12.19
CA ASP A 171 -17.02 -32.60 -13.00
C ASP A 171 -17.10 -33.89 -12.16
N ALA A 172 -16.49 -33.91 -10.95
CA ALA A 172 -16.57 -35.03 -10.02
C ALA A 172 -18.02 -35.26 -9.53
N GLY A 173 -18.73 -34.19 -9.17
CA GLY A 173 -20.14 -34.25 -8.76
C GLY A 173 -21.04 -34.78 -9.87
N TRP A 174 -20.84 -34.33 -11.10
CA TRP A 174 -21.59 -34.82 -12.26
C TRP A 174 -21.37 -36.31 -12.56
N ARG A 175 -20.18 -36.84 -12.28
CA ARG A 175 -19.84 -38.26 -12.44
C ARG A 175 -20.31 -39.12 -11.27
N ALA A 176 -20.49 -38.53 -10.09
CA ALA A 176 -20.92 -39.22 -8.89
C ALA A 176 -22.44 -39.48 -8.86
N LEU A 177 -23.25 -38.68 -9.56
CA LEU A 177 -24.69 -38.89 -9.65
C LEU A 177 -25.03 -40.25 -10.29
N PRO A 178 -25.97 -41.03 -9.71
CA PRO A 178 -26.39 -42.31 -10.27
C PRO A 178 -27.12 -42.06 -11.59
N ARG A 179 -26.42 -42.25 -12.72
CA ARG A 179 -27.03 -42.22 -14.04
C ARG A 179 -27.51 -43.62 -14.43
N ASN A 180 -28.80 -43.72 -14.72
CA ASN A 180 -29.33 -44.84 -15.48
C ASN A 180 -28.59 -44.91 -16.83
N ARG A 181 -28.07 -46.10 -17.13
CA ARG A 181 -27.22 -46.42 -18.27
C ARG A 181 -27.92 -46.04 -19.59
N ARG A 182 -27.67 -44.83 -20.11
CA ARG A 182 -27.93 -44.52 -21.53
C ARG A 182 -26.61 -44.54 -22.29
N GLU A 183 -26.38 -45.71 -22.83
CA GLU A 183 -25.41 -46.09 -23.84
C GLU A 183 -25.65 -45.30 -25.13
N LYS A 184 -25.09 -44.08 -25.26
CA LYS A 184 -24.88 -43.42 -26.57
C LYS A 184 -24.04 -42.15 -26.50
N GLU A 185 -22.80 -42.22 -26.00
CA GLU A 185 -21.91 -41.03 -26.05
C GLU A 185 -20.41 -41.32 -26.23
N ARG A 186 -20.08 -42.42 -26.90
CA ARG A 186 -18.68 -42.77 -27.24
C ARG A 186 -18.20 -42.15 -28.57
N LYS A 187 -19.09 -41.61 -29.42
CA LYS A 187 -18.73 -40.98 -30.72
C LYS A 187 -18.81 -39.44 -30.76
N ARG A 188 -19.37 -38.78 -29.73
CA ARG A 188 -19.51 -37.31 -29.68
C ARG A 188 -18.42 -36.61 -28.83
N ARG A 189 -17.48 -37.39 -28.28
CA ARG A 189 -16.45 -36.97 -27.31
C ARG A 189 -15.12 -36.48 -27.92
N THR A 190 -14.87 -36.71 -29.21
CA THR A 190 -13.59 -36.34 -29.86
C THR A 190 -13.57 -34.90 -30.37
N GLY A 191 -14.69 -34.39 -30.93
CA GLY A 191 -14.78 -32.99 -31.41
C GLY A 191 -14.79 -31.96 -30.27
N TRP A 192 -15.55 -32.21 -29.20
CA TRP A 192 -15.65 -31.29 -28.07
C TRP A 192 -14.38 -31.24 -27.20
N ARG A 193 -13.60 -32.34 -27.14
CA ARG A 193 -12.27 -32.37 -26.50
C ARG A 193 -11.23 -31.56 -27.28
N ARG A 194 -11.29 -31.56 -28.61
CA ARG A 194 -10.41 -30.74 -29.46
C ARG A 194 -10.74 -29.26 -29.31
N PHE A 195 -12.03 -28.91 -29.39
CA PHE A 195 -12.48 -27.52 -29.23
C PHE A 195 -12.22 -26.98 -27.81
N GLY A 196 -12.46 -27.79 -26.77
CA GLY A 196 -12.17 -27.42 -25.39
C GLY A 196 -10.69 -27.24 -25.09
N ARG A 197 -9.79 -28.04 -25.71
CA ARG A 197 -8.34 -27.87 -25.59
C ARG A 197 -7.84 -26.59 -26.24
N SER A 198 -8.36 -26.24 -27.42
CA SER A 198 -7.99 -24.99 -28.10
C SER A 198 -8.49 -23.76 -27.35
N ILE A 199 -9.69 -23.82 -26.77
CA ILE A 199 -10.22 -22.75 -25.91
C ILE A 199 -9.37 -22.59 -24.65
N VAL A 200 -9.02 -23.68 -23.96
CA VAL A 200 -8.15 -23.63 -22.77
C VAL A 200 -6.76 -23.08 -23.13
N ALA A 201 -6.16 -23.52 -24.25
CA ALA A 201 -4.88 -23.00 -24.71
C ALA A 201 -4.94 -21.50 -25.02
N LEU A 202 -5.97 -21.05 -25.74
CA LEU A 202 -6.19 -19.64 -26.06
C LEU A 202 -6.37 -18.80 -24.78
N VAL A 203 -7.21 -19.23 -23.85
CA VAL A 203 -7.42 -18.53 -22.57
C VAL A 203 -6.12 -18.46 -21.76
N THR A 204 -5.34 -19.55 -21.71
CA THR A 204 -4.08 -19.59 -20.95
C THR A 204 -3.01 -18.70 -21.58
N VAL A 205 -2.90 -18.66 -22.91
CA VAL A 205 -1.98 -17.76 -23.62
C VAL A 205 -2.39 -16.31 -23.45
N SER A 206 -3.67 -15.99 -23.64
CA SER A 206 -4.17 -14.63 -23.44
C SER A 206 -3.93 -14.15 -22.01
N ALA A 207 -4.13 -15.00 -21.00
CA ALA A 207 -3.81 -14.70 -19.61
C ALA A 207 -2.30 -14.50 -19.38
N ALA A 208 -1.43 -15.31 -20.00
CA ALA A 208 0.02 -15.19 -19.89
C ALA A 208 0.56 -13.93 -20.58
N VAL A 209 0.08 -13.63 -21.80
CA VAL A 209 0.44 -12.41 -22.54
C VAL A 209 -0.05 -11.17 -21.81
N LEU A 210 -1.27 -11.20 -21.25
CA LEU A 210 -1.77 -10.13 -20.40
C LEU A 210 -0.90 -9.95 -19.16
N ALA A 211 -0.54 -11.03 -18.45
CA ALA A 211 0.32 -10.96 -17.28
C ALA A 211 1.72 -10.38 -17.60
N VAL A 212 2.34 -10.81 -18.71
CA VAL A 212 3.64 -10.27 -19.17
C VAL A 212 3.52 -8.81 -19.61
N GLY A 213 2.46 -8.45 -20.35
CA GLY A 213 2.19 -7.08 -20.77
C GLY A 213 2.01 -6.14 -19.58
N ILE A 214 1.24 -6.55 -18.57
CA ILE A 214 1.10 -5.82 -17.30
C ILE A 214 2.47 -5.73 -16.60
N THR A 215 3.29 -6.78 -16.62
CA THR A 215 4.63 -6.78 -16.00
C THR A 215 5.60 -5.78 -16.62
N VAL A 216 5.68 -5.73 -17.94
CA VAL A 216 6.54 -4.79 -18.68
C VAL A 216 6.09 -3.35 -18.45
N VAL A 217 4.78 -3.10 -18.48
CA VAL A 217 4.21 -1.77 -18.20
C VAL A 217 4.40 -1.36 -16.73
N GLN A 218 4.53 -2.33 -15.81
CA GLN A 218 4.75 -2.08 -14.38
C GLN A 218 6.21 -1.92 -13.95
N THR A 219 7.18 -2.39 -14.74
CA THR A 219 8.63 -2.24 -14.48
C THR A 219 9.25 -1.05 -15.21
N GLY A 220 8.44 -0.28 -15.94
CA GLY A 220 8.87 0.96 -16.60
C GLY A 220 9.48 1.96 -15.61
N PRO A 221 10.43 2.79 -16.07
CA PRO A 221 11.29 3.61 -15.22
C PRO A 221 10.49 4.48 -14.26
N VAL A 222 10.84 4.36 -12.99
CA VAL A 222 10.41 5.25 -11.91
C VAL A 222 11.01 6.63 -12.19
N THR A 223 10.23 7.70 -11.97
CA THR A 223 10.67 9.09 -12.13
C THR A 223 12.05 9.27 -11.49
N VAL A 224 13.02 9.58 -12.34
CA VAL A 224 14.43 9.71 -11.96
C VAL A 224 14.56 11.03 -11.23
N THR A 225 14.96 10.98 -9.96
CA THR A 225 15.43 12.18 -9.26
C THR A 225 16.61 12.75 -10.04
N ASP A 226 16.47 13.98 -10.51
CA ASP A 226 17.56 14.64 -11.23
C ASP A 226 18.70 15.05 -10.26
N THR A 227 19.77 15.64 -10.80
CA THR A 227 20.93 16.04 -10.02
C THR A 227 20.65 17.10 -8.95
N PHE A 228 19.56 17.86 -9.06
CA PHE A 228 19.20 18.88 -8.09
C PHE A 228 18.85 18.26 -6.73
N TYR A 229 18.22 17.08 -6.72
CA TYR A 229 17.81 16.39 -5.49
C TYR A 229 18.95 15.62 -4.81
N ALA A 230 20.15 15.59 -5.43
CA ALA A 230 21.34 15.06 -4.80
C ALA A 230 21.94 16.13 -3.88
N ALA A 231 21.65 16.03 -2.58
CA ALA A 231 22.20 16.94 -1.58
C ALA A 231 23.75 16.92 -1.60
N PRO A 232 24.41 18.09 -1.46
CA PRO A 232 25.86 18.16 -1.28
C PRO A 232 26.32 17.36 -0.06
N ARG A 233 27.57 16.89 -0.06
CA ARG A 233 28.13 16.14 1.09
C ARG A 233 28.22 16.98 2.37
N ASN A 234 28.47 18.28 2.21
CA ASN A 234 28.55 19.21 3.32
C ASN A 234 27.32 20.11 3.25
N VAL A 235 26.44 19.98 4.25
CA VAL A 235 25.27 20.82 4.43
C VAL A 235 25.39 21.56 5.77
N PRO A 236 24.68 22.69 5.95
CA PRO A 236 24.60 23.33 7.26
C PRO A 236 24.15 22.35 8.35
N ASP A 237 24.69 22.52 9.55
CA ASP A 237 24.35 21.74 10.76
C ASP A 237 23.17 22.33 11.53
N GLU A 238 22.67 23.50 11.12
CA GLU A 238 21.46 24.11 11.65
C GLU A 238 20.24 23.73 10.79
N PRO A 239 19.07 23.44 11.39
CA PRO A 239 17.83 23.27 10.64
C PRO A 239 17.31 24.60 10.05
N GLY A 240 16.52 24.50 8.97
CA GLY A 240 15.88 25.63 8.30
C GLY A 240 16.82 26.48 7.45
N ARG A 241 17.97 25.93 7.03
CA ARG A 241 18.94 26.62 6.16
C ARG A 241 18.73 26.23 4.71
N LEU A 242 18.68 27.24 3.85
CA LEU A 242 18.67 27.05 2.40
C LEU A 242 20.03 26.48 1.94
N ILE A 243 19.99 25.40 1.15
CA ILE A 243 21.18 24.74 0.60
C ILE A 243 21.39 25.19 -0.86
N GLN A 244 20.36 25.02 -1.69
CA GLN A 244 20.35 25.43 -3.10
C GLN A 244 18.91 25.63 -3.58
N TYR A 245 18.73 26.42 -4.63
CA TYR A 245 17.43 26.65 -5.25
C TYR A 245 17.58 26.93 -6.75
N GLU A 246 16.55 26.57 -7.52
CA GLU A 246 16.47 26.77 -8.97
C GLU A 246 15.06 27.20 -9.37
N PRO A 247 14.91 28.06 -10.39
CA PRO A 247 13.59 28.46 -10.90
C PRO A 247 12.85 27.26 -11.51
N ILE A 248 11.54 27.22 -11.32
CA ILE A 248 10.64 26.26 -11.98
C ILE A 248 9.64 27.02 -12.86
N THR A 249 9.36 26.48 -14.04
CA THR A 249 8.45 27.10 -15.03
C THR A 249 7.18 26.28 -15.26
N GLU A 250 7.17 25.01 -14.89
CA GLU A 250 6.02 24.12 -15.06
C GLU A 250 5.01 24.30 -13.92
N GLY A 251 3.72 24.29 -14.25
CA GLY A 251 2.64 24.40 -13.25
C GLY A 251 2.47 25.77 -12.58
N ILE A 252 3.29 26.77 -12.93
CA ILE A 252 3.27 28.10 -12.29
C ILE A 252 2.04 28.91 -12.75
N PRO A 253 1.23 29.45 -11.83
CA PRO A 253 0.17 30.39 -12.16
C PRO A 253 0.70 31.62 -12.91
N GLY A 254 -0.06 32.15 -13.88
CA GLY A 254 0.33 33.39 -14.56
C GLY A 254 0.45 34.56 -13.58
N GLY A 255 1.51 35.36 -13.71
CA GLY A 255 1.84 36.45 -12.78
C GLY A 255 2.51 36.01 -11.48
N ALA A 256 3.09 34.81 -11.45
CA ALA A 256 3.89 34.32 -10.33
C ALA A 256 5.28 33.89 -10.78
N VAL A 257 6.25 34.01 -9.88
CA VAL A 257 7.57 33.35 -9.97
C VAL A 257 7.56 32.11 -9.09
N GLY A 258 8.40 31.13 -9.42
CA GLY A 258 8.47 29.87 -8.68
C GLY A 258 9.85 29.26 -8.62
N PHE A 259 10.14 28.60 -7.51
CA PHE A 259 11.41 27.95 -7.25
C PHE A 259 11.20 26.57 -6.62
N ARG A 260 12.09 25.64 -6.94
CA ARG A 260 12.35 24.45 -6.11
C ARG A 260 13.61 24.70 -5.30
N PHE A 261 13.66 24.20 -4.08
CA PHE A 261 14.80 24.41 -3.18
C PHE A 261 15.07 23.20 -2.29
N LEU A 262 16.34 23.03 -1.91
CA LEU A 262 16.76 22.11 -0.86
C LEU A 262 17.03 22.89 0.42
N TYR A 263 16.68 22.30 1.55
CA TYR A 263 16.90 22.88 2.86
C TYR A 263 17.25 21.81 3.90
N THR A 264 17.94 22.24 4.96
CA THR A 264 18.21 21.39 6.13
C THR A 264 16.99 21.36 7.05
N THR A 265 16.73 20.21 7.66
CA THR A 265 15.77 20.06 8.76
C THR A 265 16.35 19.09 9.78
N GLN A 266 15.57 18.72 10.79
CA GLN A 266 16.07 17.90 11.90
C GLN A 266 15.04 16.85 12.31
N ALA A 267 15.45 15.59 12.36
CA ALA A 267 14.68 14.50 12.95
C ALA A 267 14.52 14.67 14.46
N SER A 268 13.53 14.02 15.06
CA SER A 268 13.26 14.08 16.51
C SER A 268 14.45 13.65 17.38
N ASP A 269 15.35 12.80 16.88
CA ASP A 269 16.58 12.37 17.57
C ASP A 269 17.74 13.39 17.50
N GLY A 270 17.56 14.49 16.77
CA GLY A 270 18.55 15.56 16.60
C GLY A 270 19.39 15.44 15.33
N THR A 271 19.25 14.36 14.55
CA THR A 271 19.95 14.16 13.28
C THR A 271 19.52 15.22 12.26
N ILE A 272 20.50 15.80 11.55
CA ILE A 272 20.23 16.77 10.48
C ILE A 272 19.94 16.02 9.18
N ASP A 273 18.78 16.33 8.61
CA ASP A 273 18.32 15.81 7.34
C ASP A 273 18.27 16.91 6.28
N VAL A 274 18.17 16.49 5.02
CA VAL A 274 17.94 17.39 3.89
C VAL A 274 16.59 17.05 3.29
N ALA A 275 15.76 18.05 3.09
CA ALA A 275 14.48 17.94 2.41
C ALA A 275 14.40 18.90 1.23
N SER A 276 13.45 18.64 0.32
CA SER A 276 13.13 19.52 -0.80
C SER A 276 11.77 20.18 -0.62
N ALA A 277 11.56 21.28 -1.32
CA ALA A 277 10.32 22.03 -1.32
C ALA A 277 10.17 22.82 -2.62
N ILE A 278 8.94 23.24 -2.91
CA ILE A 278 8.62 24.21 -3.95
C ILE A 278 7.98 25.44 -3.32
N ALA A 279 8.18 26.60 -3.93
CA ALA A 279 7.50 27.83 -3.55
C ALA A 279 7.15 28.67 -4.78
N ILE A 280 6.04 29.38 -4.69
CA ILE A 280 5.62 30.40 -5.66
C ILE A 280 5.17 31.66 -4.94
N SER A 281 5.36 32.81 -5.58
CA SER A 281 4.88 34.10 -5.09
C SER A 281 4.43 34.99 -6.26
N PRO A 282 3.59 36.01 -6.01
CA PRO A 282 3.28 37.02 -7.02
C PRO A 282 4.55 37.66 -7.59
N ASP A 283 4.60 37.84 -8.91
CA ASP A 283 5.71 38.48 -9.63
C ASP A 283 5.50 40.00 -9.66
N ASP A 284 5.70 40.63 -8.50
CA ASP A 284 5.65 42.08 -8.30
C ASP A 284 6.69 42.52 -7.27
N ASP A 285 6.83 43.83 -7.02
CA ASP A 285 7.82 44.39 -6.10
C ASP A 285 7.36 44.40 -4.62
N GLU A 286 6.20 43.83 -4.29
CA GLU A 286 5.66 43.82 -2.93
C GLU A 286 6.21 42.65 -2.10
N THR A 287 6.13 42.78 -0.76
CA THR A 287 6.46 41.68 0.16
C THR A 287 5.19 40.96 0.58
N HIS A 288 5.13 39.65 0.33
CA HIS A 288 3.92 38.86 0.52
C HIS A 288 3.97 38.01 1.81
N PRO A 289 2.86 37.90 2.58
CA PRO A 289 2.74 36.81 3.55
C PRO A 289 2.60 35.47 2.82
N SER A 290 2.87 34.35 3.50
CA SER A 290 2.83 33.03 2.89
C SER A 290 1.75 32.13 3.45
N VAL A 291 1.22 31.26 2.62
CA VAL A 291 0.56 30.03 3.04
C VAL A 291 1.59 28.91 2.93
N THR A 292 1.97 28.30 4.05
CA THR A 292 2.80 27.10 4.02
C THR A 292 1.88 25.89 3.99
N TRP A 293 1.81 25.19 2.85
CA TRP A 293 0.87 24.09 2.63
C TRP A 293 1.57 22.74 2.71
N ALA A 294 1.30 22.04 3.81
CA ALA A 294 1.62 20.64 4.02
C ALA A 294 0.69 19.73 3.17
N HIS A 295 1.23 19.06 2.16
CA HIS A 295 0.43 18.30 1.19
C HIS A 295 -0.11 16.97 1.74
N SER A 296 -1.08 16.40 1.02
CA SER A 296 -1.64 15.06 1.32
C SER A 296 -0.66 13.95 0.97
N THR A 297 -0.92 12.73 1.41
CA THR A 297 -0.09 11.57 1.06
C THR A 297 0.04 11.38 -0.46
N THR A 298 1.25 11.57 -0.99
CA THR A 298 1.60 11.27 -2.39
C THR A 298 2.33 9.93 -2.53
N GLY A 299 2.83 9.39 -1.41
CA GLY A 299 3.67 8.19 -1.30
C GLY A 299 4.71 8.42 -0.22
N ILE A 300 5.59 7.44 0.01
CA ILE A 300 6.64 7.53 1.06
C ILE A 300 8.05 7.29 0.50
N THR A 301 8.21 7.40 -0.82
CA THR A 301 9.51 7.26 -1.49
C THR A 301 9.86 8.50 -2.29
N ARG A 302 11.15 8.70 -2.50
CA ARG A 302 11.72 9.86 -3.20
C ARG A 302 10.95 10.32 -4.45
N PRO A 303 10.57 9.44 -5.39
CA PRO A 303 9.92 9.85 -6.64
C PRO A 303 8.49 10.38 -6.46
N CYS A 304 7.92 10.24 -5.26
CA CYS A 304 6.58 10.68 -4.92
C CYS A 304 6.52 12.14 -4.42
N ALA A 305 7.66 12.84 -4.34
CA ALA A 305 7.66 14.25 -4.00
C ALA A 305 6.79 15.07 -4.98
N PRO A 306 5.93 15.97 -4.47
CA PRO A 306 5.23 16.96 -5.30
C PRO A 306 6.16 17.72 -6.25
N SER A 307 7.33 18.13 -5.80
CA SER A 307 8.33 18.88 -6.58
C SER A 307 8.89 18.15 -7.81
N LEU A 308 8.72 16.82 -7.87
CA LEU A 308 9.10 15.98 -9.01
C LEU A 308 7.95 15.72 -10.00
N GLN A 309 6.74 16.15 -9.67
CA GLN A 309 5.57 15.90 -10.51
C GLN A 309 5.47 16.93 -11.64
N PRO A 310 4.92 16.54 -12.81
CA PRO A 310 4.70 17.48 -13.93
C PRO A 310 3.75 18.65 -13.59
N ASP A 311 2.85 18.46 -12.64
CA ASP A 311 1.99 19.53 -12.11
C ASP A 311 2.14 19.61 -10.59
N PRO A 312 3.25 20.21 -10.11
CA PRO A 312 3.68 20.07 -8.73
C PRO A 312 2.68 20.71 -7.75
N PHE A 313 2.05 21.82 -8.15
CA PHE A 313 1.04 22.53 -7.35
C PHE A 313 -0.37 21.94 -7.44
N ARG A 314 -0.56 20.83 -8.16
CA ARG A 314 -1.77 20.01 -8.05
C ARG A 314 -1.52 18.72 -7.28
N SER A 315 -0.26 18.30 -7.16
CA SER A 315 0.08 17.09 -6.45
C SER A 315 -0.25 17.21 -4.96
N GLY A 316 -0.61 16.08 -4.34
CA GLY A 316 -0.96 16.04 -2.92
C GLY A 316 -2.14 16.94 -2.54
N GLY A 317 -3.03 17.27 -3.48
CA GLY A 317 -4.26 18.02 -3.23
C GLY A 317 -4.11 19.54 -3.19
N MET A 318 -2.98 20.12 -3.64
CA MET A 318 -2.70 21.55 -3.55
C MET A 318 -3.45 22.45 -4.57
N PHE A 319 -4.67 22.08 -4.96
CA PHE A 319 -5.41 22.67 -6.08
C PHE A 319 -5.74 24.18 -5.94
N ALA A 320 -5.52 24.79 -4.77
CA ALA A 320 -5.79 26.21 -4.53
C ALA A 320 -4.59 27.15 -4.79
N ALA A 321 -3.45 26.66 -5.28
CA ALA A 321 -2.27 27.49 -5.58
C ALA A 321 -2.59 28.77 -6.38
N ARG A 322 -3.40 28.66 -7.45
CA ARG A 322 -3.83 29.84 -8.24
C ARG A 322 -4.64 30.86 -7.43
N HIS A 323 -5.45 30.39 -6.46
CA HIS A 323 -6.24 31.27 -5.62
C HIS A 323 -5.38 31.97 -4.57
N ILE A 324 -4.36 31.28 -4.03
CA ILE A 324 -3.39 31.85 -3.08
C ILE A 324 -2.65 33.01 -3.75
N ILE A 325 -2.07 32.81 -4.94
CA ILE A 325 -1.40 33.88 -5.70
C ILE A 325 -2.34 35.05 -5.98
N LYS A 326 -3.58 34.79 -6.41
CA LYS A 326 -4.57 35.85 -6.68
C LYS A 326 -4.96 36.68 -5.45
N ASN A 327 -4.74 36.18 -4.24
CA ASN A 327 -4.98 36.94 -3.01
C ASN A 327 -3.73 37.73 -2.55
N GLY A 328 -2.66 37.75 -3.34
CA GLY A 328 -1.40 38.42 -2.98
C GLY A 328 -0.63 37.68 -1.89
N TRP A 329 -0.71 36.35 -1.87
CA TRP A 329 0.02 35.52 -0.92
C TRP A 329 0.97 34.59 -1.67
N ALA A 330 2.12 34.30 -1.06
CA ALA A 330 3.01 33.25 -1.52
C ALA A 330 2.50 31.88 -1.06
N LEU A 331 2.89 30.82 -1.77
CA LEU A 331 2.69 29.43 -1.37
C LEU A 331 4.06 28.77 -1.19
N ILE A 332 4.26 28.12 -0.05
CA ILE A 332 5.44 27.29 0.24
C ILE A 332 4.93 25.87 0.49
N ALA A 333 5.45 24.89 -0.24
CA ALA A 333 5.03 23.50 -0.14
C ALA A 333 6.25 22.58 0.07
N PRO A 334 6.51 22.13 1.31
CA PRO A 334 7.55 21.14 1.58
C PRO A 334 7.19 19.79 0.97
N ASP A 335 8.17 19.06 0.44
CA ASP A 335 7.98 17.65 0.06
C ASP A 335 8.06 16.72 1.28
N TYR A 336 8.65 17.17 2.40
CA TYR A 336 9.08 16.37 3.56
C TYR A 336 10.39 15.60 3.36
N VAL A 337 10.99 15.16 4.47
CA VAL A 337 12.15 14.25 4.48
C VAL A 337 11.80 12.95 3.77
N GLY A 338 12.75 12.38 3.03
CA GLY A 338 12.60 11.10 2.30
C GLY A 338 11.76 11.18 1.01
N LEU A 339 11.12 12.33 0.75
CA LEU A 339 10.53 12.65 -0.54
C LEU A 339 11.49 13.58 -1.31
N GLY A 340 11.75 13.26 -2.57
CA GLY A 340 12.73 13.93 -3.43
C GLY A 340 14.18 13.61 -3.08
N THR A 341 14.53 13.80 -1.81
CA THR A 341 15.85 13.68 -1.21
C THR A 341 16.10 12.30 -0.60
N ALA A 342 17.34 11.98 -0.24
CA ALA A 342 17.67 10.71 0.43
C ALA A 342 17.14 10.68 1.87
N GLY A 343 16.87 9.47 2.38
CA GLY A 343 16.30 9.24 3.71
C GLY A 343 14.98 8.49 3.64
N GLU A 344 14.51 8.06 4.80
CA GLU A 344 13.18 7.45 4.95
C GLU A 344 12.15 8.54 5.23
N HIS A 345 10.97 8.43 4.62
CA HIS A 345 9.92 9.41 4.88
C HIS A 345 9.24 9.11 6.23
N PRO A 346 9.28 10.02 7.21
CA PRO A 346 8.76 9.80 8.56
C PRO A 346 7.22 9.99 8.57
N TYR A 347 6.52 9.14 7.81
CA TYR A 347 5.08 9.22 7.56
C TYR A 347 4.28 9.15 8.86
N LEU A 348 3.58 10.23 9.19
CA LEU A 348 2.82 10.40 10.43
C LEU A 348 3.67 10.26 11.72
N ILE A 349 4.97 10.53 11.60
CA ILE A 349 5.83 10.92 12.72
C ILE A 349 5.74 12.44 12.83
N GLY A 350 5.04 12.89 13.86
CA GLY A 350 4.50 14.23 13.95
C GLY A 350 5.55 15.31 14.06
N GLU A 351 6.46 15.16 15.02
CA GLU A 351 7.49 16.16 15.30
C GLU A 351 8.39 16.40 14.08
N ASP A 352 8.92 15.34 13.47
CA ASP A 352 9.74 15.39 12.25
C ASP A 352 9.01 16.08 11.10
N SER A 353 7.75 15.72 10.86
CA SER A 353 6.92 16.34 9.82
C SER A 353 6.66 17.82 10.11
N GLY A 354 6.41 18.17 11.38
CA GLY A 354 6.20 19.55 11.82
C GLY A 354 7.45 20.42 11.64
N ARG A 355 8.62 19.90 12.01
CA ARG A 355 9.92 20.57 11.82
C ARG A 355 10.21 20.79 10.34
N ALA A 356 9.99 19.78 9.50
CA ALA A 356 10.15 19.89 8.06
C ALA A 356 9.27 21.00 7.45
N VAL A 357 8.02 21.15 7.92
CA VAL A 357 7.12 22.24 7.49
C VAL A 357 7.66 23.61 7.87
N LEU A 358 8.04 23.82 9.13
CA LEU A 358 8.55 25.11 9.62
C LEU A 358 9.89 25.47 8.98
N ASP A 359 10.78 24.49 8.79
CA ASP A 359 12.10 24.70 8.20
C ASP A 359 12.03 25.03 6.71
N ALA A 360 11.06 24.48 5.97
CA ALA A 360 10.80 24.90 4.61
C ALA A 360 10.39 26.38 4.55
N THR A 361 9.54 26.84 5.47
CA THR A 361 9.17 28.26 5.58
C THR A 361 10.39 29.14 5.88
N ARG A 362 11.27 28.70 6.80
CA ARG A 362 12.51 29.42 7.14
C ARG A 362 13.46 29.52 5.97
N ALA A 363 13.64 28.43 5.23
CA ALA A 363 14.54 28.38 4.08
C ALA A 363 14.01 29.19 2.90
N ALA A 364 12.71 29.11 2.60
CA ALA A 364 12.07 29.90 1.55
C ALA A 364 12.25 31.40 1.75
N TYR A 365 12.24 31.89 3.00
CA TYR A 365 12.48 33.30 3.31
C TYR A 365 13.87 33.79 2.85
N SER A 366 14.82 32.89 2.67
CA SER A 366 16.17 33.23 2.20
C SER A 366 16.26 33.36 0.67
N ILE A 367 15.20 33.02 -0.07
CA ILE A 367 15.11 33.19 -1.53
C ILE A 367 14.54 34.58 -1.80
N ILE A 368 15.43 35.53 -2.12
CA ILE A 368 15.08 36.96 -2.22
C ILE A 368 14.05 37.24 -3.32
N GLU A 369 14.08 36.45 -4.39
CA GLU A 369 13.22 36.56 -5.56
C GLU A 369 11.76 36.21 -5.24
N LEU A 370 11.51 35.47 -4.15
CA LEU A 370 10.15 35.20 -3.69
C LEU A 370 9.50 36.42 -3.02
N ARG A 371 10.29 37.38 -2.50
CA ARG A 371 9.82 38.57 -1.76
C ARG A 371 8.77 38.24 -0.70
N ILE A 372 9.08 37.29 0.19
CA ILE A 372 8.15 36.87 1.26
C ILE A 372 8.53 37.41 2.63
N SER A 373 7.53 37.66 3.47
CA SER A 373 7.70 37.97 4.89
C SER A 373 7.86 36.69 5.74
N ARG A 374 8.13 36.86 7.04
CA ARG A 374 8.13 35.75 8.02
C ARG A 374 6.72 35.40 8.53
N THR A 375 5.69 36.10 8.07
CA THR A 375 4.30 35.86 8.46
C THR A 375 3.72 34.74 7.60
N THR A 376 3.20 33.69 8.25
CA THR A 376 2.63 32.54 7.56
C THR A 376 1.34 32.04 8.20
N VAL A 377 0.48 31.43 7.39
CA VAL A 377 -0.63 30.58 7.84
C VAL A 377 -0.36 29.17 7.34
N LEU A 378 -0.43 28.19 8.24
CA LEU A 378 -0.17 26.79 7.91
C LEU A 378 -1.44 26.15 7.38
N TRP A 379 -1.40 25.59 6.18
CA TRP A 379 -2.47 24.75 5.64
C TRP A 379 -1.99 23.30 5.60
N GLY A 380 -2.92 22.38 5.79
CA GLY A 380 -2.62 20.96 5.68
C GLY A 380 -3.84 20.14 5.33
N HIS A 381 -3.66 19.10 4.51
CA HIS A 381 -4.72 18.14 4.21
C HIS A 381 -4.29 16.70 4.51
N SER A 382 -5.17 15.90 5.12
CA SER A 382 -4.90 14.48 5.40
C SER A 382 -3.62 14.30 6.24
N GLN A 383 -2.58 13.61 5.74
CA GLN A 383 -1.23 13.60 6.33
C GLN A 383 -0.70 15.02 6.57
N GLY A 384 -0.80 15.90 5.59
CA GLY A 384 -0.36 17.28 5.75
C GLY A 384 -1.17 18.05 6.79
N GLY A 385 -2.42 17.66 7.04
CA GLY A 385 -3.22 18.19 8.14
C GLY A 385 -2.63 17.81 9.50
N HIS A 386 -2.14 16.58 9.65
CA HIS A 386 -1.39 16.14 10.83
C HIS A 386 -0.07 16.91 10.97
N ALA A 387 0.70 17.04 9.89
CA ALA A 387 1.95 17.80 9.90
C ALA A 387 1.75 19.28 10.25
N ALA A 388 0.70 19.94 9.74
CA ALA A 388 0.39 21.33 10.05
C ALA A 388 -0.02 21.53 11.52
N LEU A 389 -0.78 20.58 12.09
CA LEU A 389 -1.11 20.58 13.52
C LEU A 389 0.16 20.40 14.37
N TRP A 390 1.06 19.49 14.00
CA TRP A 390 2.33 19.29 14.68
C TRP A 390 3.27 20.50 14.58
N ALA A 391 3.41 21.08 13.40
CA ALA A 391 4.14 22.33 13.20
C ALA A 391 3.64 23.43 14.16
N SER A 392 2.32 23.56 14.33
CA SER A 392 1.75 24.51 15.28
C SER A 392 2.03 24.20 16.75
N SER A 393 2.23 22.92 17.08
CA SER A 393 2.50 22.46 18.45
C SER A 393 3.91 22.90 18.90
N ILE A 394 4.86 22.92 17.97
CA ILE A 394 6.28 23.19 18.25
C ILE A 394 6.75 24.57 17.78
N ALA A 395 5.95 25.32 17.00
CA ALA A 395 6.38 26.56 16.34
C ALA A 395 7.01 27.59 17.28
N ALA A 396 6.42 27.81 18.46
CA ALA A 396 6.87 28.82 19.41
C ALA A 396 8.28 28.54 19.98
N GLU A 397 8.63 27.27 20.16
CA GLU A 397 9.93 26.87 20.70
C GLU A 397 10.95 26.61 19.60
N TYR A 398 10.53 25.89 18.54
CA TYR A 398 11.43 25.43 17.47
C TYR A 398 11.74 26.52 16.43
N ALA A 399 10.77 27.38 16.11
CA ALA A 399 10.90 28.41 15.08
C ALA A 399 10.30 29.77 15.52
N PRO A 400 10.72 30.34 16.66
CA PRO A 400 10.13 31.56 17.24
C PRO A 400 10.19 32.80 16.33
N GLN A 401 11.09 32.81 15.34
CA GLN A 401 11.21 33.85 14.33
C GLN A 401 10.10 33.84 13.28
N LEU A 402 9.32 32.76 13.18
CA LEU A 402 8.16 32.67 12.29
C LEU A 402 6.92 33.21 12.98
N ASP A 403 6.23 34.09 12.29
CA ASP A 403 4.97 34.67 12.75
C ASP A 403 3.80 33.82 12.22
N VAL A 404 3.54 32.71 12.91
CA VAL A 404 2.48 31.74 12.55
C VAL A 404 1.13 32.27 13.02
N ARG A 405 0.31 32.76 12.08
CA ARG A 405 -0.95 33.46 12.37
C ARG A 405 -2.17 32.56 12.45
N GLY A 406 -2.04 31.30 12.06
CA GLY A 406 -3.14 30.34 12.15
C GLY A 406 -2.80 29.03 11.45
N VAL A 407 -3.62 28.02 11.74
CA VAL A 407 -3.54 26.68 11.13
C VAL A 407 -4.90 26.30 10.57
N ALA A 408 -4.96 25.92 9.30
CA ALA A 408 -6.13 25.32 8.66
C ALA A 408 -5.83 23.85 8.33
N ALA A 409 -6.37 22.95 9.16
CA ALA A 409 -6.22 21.50 9.02
C ALA A 409 -7.50 20.91 8.40
N ILE A 410 -7.39 20.40 7.17
CA ILE A 410 -8.50 19.89 6.36
C ILE A 410 -8.43 18.37 6.34
N SER A 411 -9.50 17.70 6.74
CA SER A 411 -9.57 16.25 7.01
C SER A 411 -8.27 15.70 7.64
N PRO A 412 -7.74 16.31 8.72
CA PRO A 412 -6.44 15.93 9.25
C PRO A 412 -6.48 14.53 9.82
N VAL A 413 -5.35 13.81 9.73
CA VAL A 413 -5.13 12.62 10.55
C VAL A 413 -4.90 13.08 11.99
N SER A 414 -5.97 13.37 12.72
CA SER A 414 -5.90 14.00 14.05
C SER A 414 -5.79 13.02 15.21
N ASP A 415 -6.24 11.77 15.03
CA ASP A 415 -6.18 10.72 16.03
C ASP A 415 -5.73 9.42 15.36
N LEU A 416 -4.45 9.08 15.55
CA LEU A 416 -3.83 7.91 14.94
C LEU A 416 -4.37 6.60 15.51
N THR A 417 -4.71 6.56 16.80
CA THR A 417 -5.30 5.37 17.45
C THR A 417 -6.69 5.09 16.89
N SER A 418 -7.52 6.12 16.76
CA SER A 418 -8.84 5.99 16.13
C SER A 418 -8.70 5.66 14.64
N LEU A 419 -7.75 6.27 13.93
CA LEU A 419 -7.51 5.99 12.50
C LEU A 419 -7.21 4.50 12.27
N VAL A 420 -6.19 3.94 12.94
CA VAL A 420 -5.78 2.54 12.71
C VAL A 420 -6.87 1.55 13.05
N SER A 421 -7.74 1.87 14.00
CA SER A 421 -8.89 1.02 14.37
C SER A 421 -9.93 0.88 13.26
N THR A 422 -9.96 1.82 12.31
CA THR A 422 -10.93 1.83 11.21
C THR A 422 -10.34 1.30 9.89
N MET A 423 -9.03 1.09 9.81
CA MET A 423 -8.31 0.77 8.56
C MET A 423 -8.80 -0.50 7.88
N ASP A 424 -9.20 -1.52 8.64
CA ASP A 424 -9.78 -2.77 8.09
C ASP A 424 -11.14 -2.53 7.39
N SER A 425 -11.83 -1.44 7.69
CA SER A 425 -13.15 -1.10 7.15
C SER A 425 -13.10 -0.04 6.04
N VAL A 426 -11.92 0.50 5.76
CA VAL A 426 -11.73 1.63 4.83
C VAL A 426 -11.14 1.12 3.52
N THR A 427 -11.75 1.54 2.40
CA THR A 427 -11.19 1.28 1.07
C THR A 427 -9.80 1.88 0.96
N GLY A 428 -8.79 1.05 0.69
CA GLY A 428 -7.38 1.46 0.67
C GLY A 428 -6.71 1.53 2.05
N GLY A 429 -7.38 1.13 3.13
CA GLY A 429 -6.81 1.18 4.48
C GLY A 429 -5.54 0.35 4.64
N MET A 430 -5.42 -0.79 3.92
CA MET A 430 -4.18 -1.56 3.86
C MET A 430 -2.99 -0.73 3.38
N VAL A 431 -3.21 0.21 2.44
CA VAL A 431 -2.13 1.03 1.88
C VAL A 431 -1.60 2.00 2.94
N PHE A 432 -2.49 2.76 3.57
CA PHE A 432 -2.10 3.74 4.58
C PHE A 432 -1.56 3.06 5.85
N ALA A 433 -2.13 1.94 6.27
CA ALA A 433 -1.60 1.17 7.39
C ALA A 433 -0.22 0.58 7.08
N SER A 434 0.05 0.17 5.83
CA SER A 434 1.40 -0.25 5.42
C SER A 434 2.40 0.90 5.46
N PHE A 435 1.98 2.12 5.07
CA PHE A 435 2.84 3.31 5.18
C PHE A 435 3.16 3.64 6.64
N VAL A 436 2.16 3.62 7.53
CA VAL A 436 2.35 3.82 8.98
C VAL A 436 3.31 2.78 9.53
N LEU A 437 3.04 1.49 9.33
CA LEU A 437 3.87 0.42 9.88
C LEU A 437 5.29 0.45 9.32
N HIS A 438 5.47 0.81 8.05
CA HIS A 438 6.79 0.94 7.45
C HIS A 438 7.58 2.07 8.09
N ALA A 439 7.01 3.28 8.12
CA ALA A 439 7.67 4.44 8.74
C ALA A 439 7.96 4.20 10.23
N TYR A 440 7.03 3.59 10.97
CA TYR A 440 7.22 3.31 12.39
C TYR A 440 8.26 2.21 12.64
N GLU A 441 8.35 1.18 11.79
CA GLU A 441 9.42 0.16 11.86
C GLU A 441 10.80 0.75 11.53
N GLN A 442 10.87 1.78 10.68
CA GLN A 442 12.14 2.47 10.41
C GLN A 442 12.52 3.49 11.49
N HIS A 443 11.53 4.13 12.12
CA HIS A 443 11.74 5.22 13.08
C HIS A 443 11.91 4.73 14.53
N TYR A 444 11.27 3.61 14.88
CA TYR A 444 11.24 3.10 16.25
C TYR A 444 11.80 1.68 16.33
N ASP A 445 12.86 1.49 17.11
CA ASP A 445 13.55 0.20 17.30
C ASP A 445 12.66 -0.89 17.93
N ASP A 446 11.59 -0.49 18.62
CA ASP A 446 10.65 -1.39 19.31
C ASP A 446 9.45 -1.81 18.44
N ILE A 447 9.42 -1.43 17.17
CA ILE A 447 8.34 -1.75 16.22
C ILE A 447 8.84 -2.68 15.12
N GLN A 448 8.17 -3.82 14.97
CA GLN A 448 8.34 -4.70 13.82
C GLN A 448 6.99 -4.91 13.14
N MET A 449 6.89 -4.55 11.86
CA MET A 449 5.66 -4.66 11.08
C MET A 449 5.11 -6.09 11.09
N ALA A 450 6.00 -7.09 11.04
CA ALA A 450 5.64 -8.50 11.00
C ALA A 450 4.89 -9.00 12.24
N ASP A 451 5.02 -8.32 13.39
CA ASP A 451 4.34 -8.72 14.63
C ASP A 451 2.84 -8.38 14.61
N TYR A 452 2.50 -7.28 13.94
CA TYR A 452 1.15 -6.72 13.87
C TYR A 452 0.33 -7.29 12.70
N LEU A 453 0.99 -7.72 11.64
CA LEU A 453 0.34 -8.16 10.40
C LEU A 453 0.03 -9.65 10.37
N ARG A 454 -0.97 -10.01 9.56
CA ARG A 454 -1.20 -11.42 9.21
C ARG A 454 -0.09 -11.92 8.26
N PRO A 455 0.41 -13.15 8.40
CA PRO A 455 1.53 -13.63 7.60
C PRO A 455 1.33 -13.48 6.08
N GLY A 456 0.11 -13.75 5.58
CA GLY A 456 -0.23 -13.57 4.17
C GLY A 456 -0.25 -12.11 3.66
N THR A 457 -0.20 -11.10 4.52
CA THR A 457 -0.23 -9.67 4.14
C THR A 457 1.13 -8.98 4.23
N ILE A 458 2.10 -9.56 4.94
CA ILE A 458 3.43 -8.93 5.20
C ILE A 458 4.15 -8.56 3.91
N SER A 459 4.23 -9.47 2.94
CA SER A 459 4.96 -9.22 1.69
C SER A 459 4.37 -8.04 0.91
N ALA A 460 3.04 -8.00 0.81
CA ALA A 460 2.33 -6.88 0.20
C ALA A 460 2.53 -5.57 0.98
N ALA A 461 2.45 -5.62 2.31
CA ALA A 461 2.65 -4.44 3.16
C ALA A 461 4.07 -3.86 3.08
N ARG A 462 5.07 -4.68 2.77
CA ARG A 462 6.45 -4.22 2.51
C ARG A 462 6.64 -3.66 1.10
N ASP A 463 5.89 -4.20 0.13
CA ASP A 463 5.97 -3.76 -1.27
C ASP A 463 5.18 -2.46 -1.53
N ILE A 464 4.02 -2.27 -0.89
CA ILE A 464 3.16 -1.09 -1.06
C ILE A 464 3.91 0.25 -0.87
N PRO A 465 4.69 0.45 0.22
CA PRO A 465 5.55 1.62 0.43
C PRO A 465 6.38 2.05 -0.77
N SER A 466 6.79 1.13 -1.63
CA SER A 466 7.63 1.42 -2.80
C SER A 466 6.91 2.16 -3.94
N ARG A 467 5.60 2.44 -3.78
CA ARG A 467 4.74 3.03 -4.82
C ARG A 467 4.21 4.41 -4.43
N CYS A 468 4.02 5.26 -5.44
CA CYS A 468 3.32 6.54 -5.29
C CYS A 468 1.79 6.37 -5.40
N LEU A 469 1.06 7.20 -4.69
CA LEU A 469 -0.39 7.35 -4.77
C LEU A 469 -0.81 8.40 -5.81
N ASP A 470 0.10 9.30 -6.14
CA ASP A 470 -0.11 10.38 -7.11
C ASP A 470 0.91 10.29 -8.26
N GLY A 471 0.65 11.02 -9.33
CA GLY A 471 1.55 11.12 -10.49
C GLY A 471 1.52 9.92 -11.45
N PRO A 472 2.45 9.90 -12.42
CA PRO A 472 2.53 8.85 -13.44
C PRO A 472 2.75 7.47 -12.80
N GLY A 473 1.77 6.57 -12.92
CA GLY A 473 1.85 5.22 -12.36
C GLY A 473 1.00 4.96 -11.12
N SER A 474 0.29 5.96 -10.60
CA SER A 474 -0.67 5.81 -9.48
C SER A 474 -1.76 4.75 -9.71
N TRP A 475 -2.10 4.47 -10.99
CA TRP A 475 -2.98 3.35 -11.37
C TRP A 475 -2.49 1.99 -10.87
N ARG A 476 -1.18 1.82 -10.65
CA ARG A 476 -0.59 0.59 -10.08
C ARG A 476 -1.01 0.41 -8.63
N SER A 477 -1.00 1.48 -7.85
CA SER A 477 -1.50 1.50 -6.46
C SER A 477 -3.02 1.24 -6.44
N ALA A 478 -3.77 1.82 -7.38
CA ALA A 478 -5.21 1.54 -7.54
C ALA A 478 -5.49 0.07 -7.88
N LEU A 479 -4.66 -0.58 -8.71
CA LEU A 479 -4.79 -2.01 -9.03
C LEU A 479 -4.52 -2.90 -7.80
N VAL A 480 -3.54 -2.54 -6.97
CA VAL A 480 -3.27 -3.26 -5.72
C VAL A 480 -4.45 -3.12 -4.76
N VAL A 481 -4.99 -1.92 -4.59
CA VAL A 481 -6.21 -1.70 -3.80
C VAL A 481 -7.36 -2.55 -4.35
N ALA A 482 -7.64 -2.48 -5.66
CA ALA A 482 -8.74 -3.19 -6.30
C ALA A 482 -8.63 -4.72 -6.19
N THR A 483 -7.42 -5.28 -6.33
CA THR A 483 -7.19 -6.73 -6.22
C THR A 483 -7.23 -7.25 -4.79
N ARG A 484 -7.15 -6.38 -3.79
CA ARG A 484 -7.08 -6.73 -2.36
C ARG A 484 -8.35 -6.40 -1.56
N LEU A 485 -9.37 -5.84 -2.21
CA LEU A 485 -10.73 -5.70 -1.65
C LEU A 485 -11.38 -7.03 -1.20
N ALA A 486 -10.79 -8.17 -1.55
CA ALA A 486 -11.29 -9.51 -1.21
C ALA A 486 -10.89 -10.00 0.21
N ASP A 487 -9.89 -9.40 0.87
CA ASP A 487 -9.49 -9.78 2.24
C ASP A 487 -9.20 -8.53 3.10
N PRO A 488 -10.22 -8.00 3.81
CA PRO A 488 -10.19 -6.65 4.38
C PRO A 488 -9.39 -6.51 5.68
N SER A 489 -9.14 -7.61 6.41
CA SER A 489 -8.42 -7.52 7.68
C SER A 489 -6.92 -7.46 7.42
N LEU A 490 -6.22 -6.42 7.89
CA LEU A 490 -4.77 -6.34 7.73
C LEU A 490 -4.05 -6.96 8.94
N PHE A 491 -4.54 -6.61 10.12
CA PHE A 491 -3.88 -6.86 11.39
C PHE A 491 -4.24 -8.23 11.97
N ARG A 492 -3.25 -8.87 12.61
CA ARG A 492 -3.42 -10.10 13.40
C ARG A 492 -3.76 -9.78 14.87
N ILE A 493 -3.25 -8.67 15.38
CA ILE A 493 -3.47 -8.16 16.73
C ILE A 493 -3.98 -6.72 16.66
N ASP A 494 -4.62 -6.22 17.71
CA ASP A 494 -5.11 -4.84 17.74
C ASP A 494 -3.93 -3.85 17.68
N PRO A 495 -3.78 -3.03 16.63
CA PRO A 495 -2.65 -2.12 16.46
C PRO A 495 -2.63 -0.97 17.48
N ARG A 496 -3.71 -0.80 18.26
CA ARG A 496 -3.80 0.19 19.35
C ARG A 496 -3.13 -0.25 20.64
N THR A 497 -2.64 -1.48 20.69
CA THR A 497 -2.07 -2.09 21.90
C THR A 497 -0.56 -2.29 21.78
N GLY A 498 0.12 -2.43 22.92
CA GLY A 498 1.56 -2.63 22.97
C GLY A 498 2.37 -1.42 22.46
N PRO A 499 3.62 -1.64 22.02
CA PRO A 499 4.53 -0.58 21.58
C PRO A 499 3.94 0.30 20.47
N LEU A 500 3.39 -0.28 19.39
CA LEU A 500 2.77 0.50 18.31
C LEU A 500 1.66 1.42 18.82
N GLY A 501 0.78 0.91 19.70
CA GLY A 501 -0.28 1.72 20.30
C GLY A 501 0.25 2.91 21.12
N GLU A 502 1.40 2.77 21.77
CA GLU A 502 2.08 3.85 22.47
C GLU A 502 2.61 4.89 21.48
N ARG A 503 3.39 4.45 20.49
CA ARG A 503 3.95 5.34 19.46
C ARG A 503 2.87 6.10 18.68
N LEU A 504 1.74 5.46 18.39
CA LEU A 504 0.61 6.12 17.74
C LEU A 504 0.01 7.22 18.61
N ARG A 505 -0.03 7.05 19.94
CA ARG A 505 -0.52 8.07 20.89
C ARG A 505 0.47 9.22 21.06
N GLU A 506 1.77 8.91 21.12
CA GLU A 506 2.85 9.92 21.14
C GLU A 506 2.79 10.84 19.91
N ASN A 507 2.33 10.33 18.76
CA ASN A 507 2.21 11.09 17.53
C ASN A 507 0.84 11.77 17.33
N ILE A 508 -0.03 11.83 18.33
CA ILE A 508 -1.27 12.64 18.27
C ILE A 508 -0.91 14.12 18.54
N PRO A 509 -1.18 15.04 17.60
CA PRO A 509 -0.78 16.43 17.73
C PRO A 509 -1.43 17.13 18.93
N GLN A 510 -0.71 18.06 19.56
CA GLN A 510 -1.21 18.93 20.64
C GLN A 510 -0.96 20.39 20.26
N PRO A 511 -1.81 20.98 19.38
CA PRO A 511 -1.58 22.30 18.81
C PRO A 511 -1.51 23.39 19.88
N SER A 512 -0.74 24.44 19.60
CA SER A 512 -0.61 25.58 20.50
C SER A 512 -1.97 26.23 20.81
N GLN A 513 -2.17 26.61 22.06
CA GLN A 513 -3.36 27.35 22.51
C GLN A 513 -3.33 28.83 22.10
N GLU A 514 -2.20 29.31 21.58
CA GLU A 514 -2.03 30.71 21.18
C GLU A 514 -2.33 30.93 19.69
N ILE A 515 -2.28 29.87 18.88
CA ILE A 515 -2.43 29.93 17.43
C ILE A 515 -3.87 29.55 17.05
N PRO A 516 -4.65 30.44 16.39
CA PRO A 516 -5.99 30.11 15.92
C PRO A 516 -6.03 28.89 15.00
N LEU A 517 -6.96 27.97 15.27
CA LEU A 517 -7.10 26.71 14.56
C LEU A 517 -8.44 26.65 13.81
N LEU A 518 -8.40 26.19 12.56
CA LEU A 518 -9.55 25.79 11.77
C LEU A 518 -9.40 24.31 11.43
N ILE A 519 -10.25 23.45 11.98
CA ILE A 519 -10.36 22.05 11.57
C ILE A 519 -11.59 21.90 10.69
N VAL A 520 -11.43 21.25 9.54
CA VAL A 520 -12.52 21.03 8.57
C VAL A 520 -12.63 19.56 8.23
N ALA A 521 -13.84 19.01 8.24
CA ALA A 521 -14.11 17.61 7.88
C ALA A 521 -15.18 17.51 6.80
N GLY A 522 -15.05 16.55 5.89
CA GLY A 522 -16.13 16.18 4.98
C GLY A 522 -17.11 15.24 5.66
N SER A 523 -18.42 15.50 5.62
CA SER A 523 -19.40 14.62 6.29
C SER A 523 -19.47 13.23 5.67
N ALA A 524 -19.05 13.07 4.42
CA ALA A 524 -19.03 11.83 3.66
C ALA A 524 -17.61 11.29 3.42
N ASP A 525 -16.62 11.74 4.20
CA ASP A 525 -15.23 11.31 4.08
C ASP A 525 -15.09 9.79 4.35
N PRO A 526 -14.74 8.97 3.33
CA PRO A 526 -14.66 7.52 3.48
C PRO A 526 -13.35 7.07 4.14
N LEU A 527 -12.34 7.95 4.24
CA LEU A 527 -11.00 7.64 4.71
C LEU A 527 -10.79 8.15 6.15
N ILE A 528 -10.93 9.45 6.36
CA ILE A 528 -10.85 10.09 7.67
C ILE A 528 -12.27 10.41 8.13
N LYS A 529 -12.97 9.38 8.59
CA LYS A 529 -14.36 9.50 9.04
C LYS A 529 -14.50 10.61 10.09
N PRO A 530 -15.57 11.42 10.07
CA PRO A 530 -15.79 12.47 11.08
C PRO A 530 -15.69 11.99 12.53
N SER A 531 -16.03 10.71 12.79
CA SER A 531 -15.89 10.09 14.12
C SER A 531 -14.44 10.00 14.62
N VAL A 532 -13.45 9.94 13.71
CA VAL A 532 -12.02 9.98 14.04
C VAL A 532 -11.62 11.37 14.56
N GLN A 533 -12.29 12.41 14.08
CA GLN A 533 -11.98 13.79 14.46
C GLN A 533 -12.77 14.26 15.68
N SER A 534 -13.97 13.74 15.91
CA SER A 534 -14.89 14.25 16.95
C SER A 534 -14.31 14.18 18.36
N GLY A 535 -13.62 13.09 18.70
CA GLY A 535 -12.98 12.95 20.02
C GLY A 535 -11.85 13.96 20.22
N TYR A 536 -11.03 14.13 19.19
CA TYR A 536 -9.93 15.10 19.16
C TYR A 536 -10.42 16.55 19.26
N VAL A 537 -11.45 16.92 18.49
CA VAL A 537 -12.09 18.25 18.56
C VAL A 537 -12.65 18.51 19.96
N ALA A 538 -13.31 17.52 20.56
CA ALA A 538 -13.83 17.65 21.92
C ALA A 538 -12.71 17.88 22.95
N SER A 539 -11.56 17.19 22.81
CA SER A 539 -10.41 17.42 23.71
C SER A 539 -9.82 18.83 23.55
N LEU A 540 -9.72 19.35 22.34
CA LEU A 540 -9.23 20.72 22.11
C LEU A 540 -10.17 21.79 22.65
N CYS A 541 -11.49 21.57 22.54
CA CYS A 541 -12.47 22.46 23.16
C CYS A 541 -12.39 22.46 24.68
N ALA A 542 -12.15 21.29 25.30
CA ALA A 542 -11.94 21.20 26.75
C ALA A 542 -10.70 21.97 27.23
N THR A 543 -9.65 22.11 26.42
CA THR A 543 -8.44 22.87 26.74
C THR A 543 -8.52 24.35 26.35
N LYS A 544 -9.68 24.85 25.90
CA LYS A 544 -9.90 26.24 25.45
C LYS A 544 -9.00 26.68 24.29
N THR A 545 -8.59 25.73 23.45
CA THR A 545 -7.87 26.03 22.20
C THR A 545 -8.77 26.91 21.31
N PRO A 546 -8.25 27.97 20.66
CA PRO A 546 -9.02 28.85 19.78
C PRO A 546 -9.40 28.14 18.47
N LEU A 547 -10.38 27.24 18.55
CA LEU A 547 -10.76 26.30 17.50
C LEU A 547 -12.08 26.68 16.82
N ALA A 548 -12.05 26.78 15.50
CA ALA A 548 -13.22 26.67 14.64
C ALA A 548 -13.25 25.27 14.02
N TYR A 549 -14.27 24.48 14.33
CA TYR A 549 -14.53 23.20 13.68
C TYR A 549 -15.69 23.34 12.69
N ARG A 550 -15.51 22.83 11.48
CA ARG A 550 -16.53 22.86 10.43
C ARG A 550 -16.67 21.52 9.75
N THR A 551 -17.92 21.11 9.53
CA THR A 551 -18.23 19.95 8.69
C THR A 551 -18.84 20.44 7.39
N ILE A 552 -18.29 20.01 6.25
CA ILE A 552 -18.83 20.32 4.92
C ILE A 552 -19.79 19.19 4.51
N PRO A 553 -21.08 19.49 4.30
CA PRO A 553 -22.07 18.49 3.89
C PRO A 553 -21.71 17.82 2.57
N ASP A 554 -21.94 16.51 2.49
CA ASP A 554 -21.75 15.63 1.33
C ASP A 554 -20.34 15.64 0.71
N ALA A 555 -19.38 16.29 1.37
CA ALA A 555 -18.01 16.35 0.90
C ALA A 555 -17.27 15.04 1.24
N ASP A 556 -16.57 14.50 0.26
CA ASP A 556 -15.67 13.35 0.43
C ASP A 556 -14.29 13.83 0.89
N HIS A 557 -13.31 12.91 0.91
CA HIS A 557 -11.96 13.21 1.37
C HIS A 557 -11.24 14.29 0.55
N ILE A 558 -11.52 14.42 -0.76
CA ILE A 558 -10.77 15.30 -1.67
C ILE A 558 -11.62 16.46 -2.19
N SER A 559 -12.94 16.33 -2.25
CA SER A 559 -13.82 17.27 -2.92
C SER A 559 -13.80 18.68 -2.32
N MET A 560 -13.44 18.80 -1.03
CA MET A 560 -13.24 20.09 -0.36
C MET A 560 -12.05 20.91 -0.91
N LEU A 561 -11.07 20.24 -1.52
CA LEU A 561 -9.84 20.89 -2.01
C LEU A 561 -9.99 21.44 -3.43
N TYR A 562 -10.97 20.97 -4.20
CA TYR A 562 -11.11 21.39 -5.58
C TYR A 562 -11.30 22.90 -5.70
N GLY A 563 -10.75 23.49 -6.75
CA GLY A 563 -10.78 24.94 -6.96
C GLY A 563 -12.18 25.54 -7.07
N ASN A 564 -13.20 24.73 -7.34
CA ASN A 564 -14.62 25.10 -7.40
C ASN A 564 -15.42 24.66 -6.15
N SER A 565 -14.75 24.17 -5.11
CA SER A 565 -15.41 23.79 -3.87
C SER A 565 -16.05 24.99 -3.18
N GLU A 566 -17.25 24.82 -2.63
CA GLU A 566 -17.93 25.84 -1.83
C GLU A 566 -17.16 26.20 -0.54
N PHE A 567 -16.28 25.29 -0.09
CA PHE A 567 -15.43 25.51 1.08
C PHE A 567 -14.28 26.51 0.82
N LEU A 568 -13.71 26.51 -0.39
CA LEU A 568 -12.48 27.24 -0.68
C LEU A 568 -12.59 28.76 -0.45
N PRO A 569 -13.66 29.47 -0.88
CA PRO A 569 -13.84 30.88 -0.57
C PRO A 569 -13.83 31.17 0.94
N SER A 570 -14.42 30.28 1.75
CA SER A 570 -14.41 30.44 3.20
C SER A 570 -13.03 30.19 3.81
N LEU A 571 -12.24 29.27 3.27
CA LEU A 571 -10.87 29.01 3.71
C LEU A 571 -9.96 30.21 3.40
N LEU A 572 -10.08 30.77 2.20
CA LEU A 572 -9.35 31.98 1.80
C LEU A 572 -9.74 33.15 2.70
N SER A 573 -11.04 33.40 2.92
CA SER A 573 -11.49 34.47 3.81
C SER A 573 -10.98 34.29 5.24
N TRP A 574 -11.04 33.06 5.78
CA TRP A 574 -10.50 32.78 7.12
C TRP A 574 -9.00 33.06 7.20
N THR A 575 -8.24 32.71 6.16
CA THR A 575 -6.79 32.92 6.06
C THR A 575 -6.44 34.40 5.95
N GLY A 576 -7.14 35.15 5.09
CA GLY A 576 -6.96 36.61 4.99
C GLY A 576 -7.22 37.32 6.32
N ASN A 577 -8.23 36.90 7.07
CA ASN A 577 -8.50 37.42 8.41
C ASN A 577 -7.34 37.19 9.40
N ARG A 578 -6.56 36.11 9.24
CA ARG A 578 -5.36 35.85 10.06
C ARG A 578 -4.21 36.80 9.71
N PHE A 579 -3.99 37.05 8.42
CA PHE A 579 -3.01 38.04 7.97
C PHE A 579 -3.38 39.46 8.43
N LEU A 580 -4.67 39.79 8.44
CA LEU A 580 -5.21 41.04 8.99
C LEU A 580 -5.29 41.09 10.52
N GLN A 581 -4.88 40.04 11.24
CA GLN A 581 -4.92 39.94 12.71
C GLN A 581 -6.31 40.13 13.31
N LEU A 582 -7.36 39.78 12.57
CA LEU A 582 -8.71 39.83 13.09
C LEU A 582 -8.95 38.67 14.07
N PRO A 583 -9.72 38.89 15.15
CA PRO A 583 -10.04 37.84 16.12
C PRO A 583 -10.61 36.58 15.47
N ALA A 584 -10.13 35.41 15.90
CA ALA A 584 -10.67 34.13 15.46
C ALA A 584 -11.99 33.83 16.19
N LYS A 585 -13.01 33.44 15.42
CA LYS A 585 -14.26 32.93 15.99
C LYS A 585 -14.05 31.48 16.41
N THR A 586 -14.35 31.16 17.67
CA THR A 586 -14.38 29.79 18.20
C THR A 586 -15.76 29.16 17.96
N THR A 587 -15.78 27.84 17.79
CA THR A 587 -17.00 27.00 17.79
C THR A 587 -17.00 25.98 18.93
N CYS A 588 -15.94 25.96 19.74
CA CYS A 588 -16.04 25.61 21.14
C CYS A 588 -16.77 26.78 21.85
#